data_AF-A0A7R9FQ04-F1
#
_entry.id   AF-A0A7R9FQ04-F1
#
_cell.length_a   1.000
_cell.length_b   1.000
_cell.length_c   1.000
_cell.angle_alpha   90.00
_cell.angle_beta   90.00
_cell.angle_gamma   90.00
#
_symmetry.space_group_name_H-M   'P 1'
#
loop_
_entity.id
_entity.type
_entity.pdbx_description
1 polymer ?
#
loop_
_entity_poly.entity_id
_entity_poly.type
_entity_poly.pdbx_seq_one_letter_code
_entity_poly.pdbx_strand_id
1 'polypeptide(L)'
;MWEVDTTLADEISRKVRVLCWVMTQPENHESKARHIKATWGRRCNVLLFMSSKNDSSLPAIALPVGEGREYLWEKTREAFRYIYLHHFQDADWFFKADDDT
;
A
#
# COMPACT_ATOMS: atom_id res chain seq x y z
N MET A 1 17.05 -13.65 -24.54
CA MET A 1 16.29 -12.76 -23.64
C MET A 1 14.85 -12.83 -24.09
N TRP A 2 13.99 -13.48 -23.33
CA TRP A 2 12.56 -13.61 -23.65
C TRP A 2 11.85 -12.32 -23.25
N GLU A 3 11.10 -11.77 -24.19
CA GLU A 3 10.24 -10.61 -23.96
C GLU A 3 8.97 -11.11 -23.26
N VAL A 4 8.62 -10.48 -22.14
CA VAL A 4 7.40 -10.81 -21.40
C VAL A 4 6.26 -10.00 -22.01
N ASP A 5 5.28 -10.65 -22.60
CA ASP A 5 4.06 -9.99 -23.07
C ASP A 5 3.20 -9.54 -21.88
N THR A 6 3.07 -8.22 -21.71
CA THR A 6 2.26 -7.59 -20.65
C THR A 6 0.94 -7.02 -21.15
N THR A 7 0.62 -7.17 -22.43
CA THR A 7 -0.49 -6.44 -23.09
C THR A 7 -1.82 -6.59 -22.36
N LEU A 8 -2.18 -7.83 -21.98
CA LEU A 8 -3.40 -8.11 -21.23
C LEU A 8 -3.39 -7.52 -19.83
N ALA A 9 -2.25 -7.59 -19.13
CA ALA A 9 -2.12 -7.02 -17.79
C ALA A 9 -2.25 -5.50 -17.80
N ASP A 10 -1.68 -4.85 -18.82
CA ASP A 10 -1.77 -3.40 -19.01
C ASP A 10 -3.20 -2.97 -19.36
N GLU A 11 -3.92 -3.76 -20.18
CA GLU A 11 -5.33 -3.52 -20.48
C GLU A 11 -6.20 -3.63 -19.22
N ILE A 12 -5.99 -4.68 -18.41
CA ILE A 12 -6.73 -4.87 -17.15
C ILE A 12 -6.43 -3.73 -16.18
N SER A 13 -5.16 -3.34 -16.02
CA SER A 13 -4.75 -2.26 -15.12
C SER A 13 -5.40 -0.92 -15.49
N ARG A 14 -5.68 -0.66 -16.77
CA ARG A 14 -6.41 0.54 -17.22
C ARG A 14 -7.91 0.50 -16.91
N LYS A 15 -8.51 -0.70 -16.89
CA LYS A 15 -9.96 -0.88 -16.68
C LYS A 15 -10.35 -1.06 -15.20
N VAL A 16 -9.44 -1.59 -14.39
CA VAL A 16 -9.67 -1.90 -12.97
C VAL A 16 -8.67 -1.11 -12.14
N ARG A 17 -9.16 -0.07 -11.45
CA ARG A 17 -8.33 0.80 -10.62
C ARG A 17 -8.33 0.31 -9.17
N VAL A 18 -7.23 -0.30 -8.75
CA VAL A 18 -7.06 -0.83 -7.40
C VAL A 18 -6.07 0.01 -6.61
N LEU A 19 -6.50 0.50 -5.45
CA LEU A 19 -5.61 1.06 -4.43
C LEU A 19 -5.31 -0.03 -3.40
N CYS A 20 -4.03 -0.38 -3.29
CA CYS A 20 -3.54 -1.23 -2.23
C CYS A 20 -2.94 -0.36 -1.13
N TRP A 21 -3.32 -0.63 0.11
CA TRP A 21 -2.67 -0.03 1.26
C TRP A 21 -2.19 -1.11 2.20
N VAL A 22 -0.91 -1.02 2.57
CA VAL A 22 -0.22 -2.02 3.37
C VAL A 22 0.02 -1.45 4.75
N MET A 23 -0.46 -2.16 5.78
CA MET A 23 -0.13 -1.85 7.17
C MET A 23 1.30 -2.32 7.47
N THR A 24 2.13 -1.41 7.99
CA THR A 24 3.50 -1.72 8.41
C THR A 24 3.86 -0.91 9.66
N GLN A 25 5.06 -1.15 10.17
CA GLN A 25 5.69 -0.36 11.23
C GLN A 25 7.15 -0.04 10.85
N PRO A 26 7.79 0.96 11.47
CA PRO A 26 9.12 1.42 11.09
C PRO A 26 10.19 0.32 11.04
N GLU A 27 10.12 -0.64 11.95
CA GLU A 27 11.07 -1.76 12.04
C GLU A 27 10.94 -2.76 10.86
N ASN A 28 9.77 -2.75 10.20
CA ASN A 28 9.43 -3.66 9.11
C ASN A 28 9.61 -3.04 7.72
N HIS A 29 9.93 -1.74 7.62
CA HIS A 29 10.07 -1.07 6.32
C HIS A 29 11.11 -1.77 5.43
N GLU A 30 12.32 -1.96 5.96
CA GLU A 30 13.43 -2.59 5.24
C GLU A 30 13.36 -4.11 5.24
N SER A 31 12.92 -4.72 6.34
CA SER A 31 12.95 -6.19 6.48
C SER A 31 11.79 -6.87 5.74
N LYS A 32 10.68 -6.17 5.51
CA LYS A 32 9.46 -6.75 4.94
C LYS A 32 8.82 -5.89 3.85
N ALA A 33 8.36 -4.69 4.19
CA ALA A 33 7.47 -3.91 3.32
C ALA A 33 8.11 -3.51 1.98
N ARG A 34 9.43 -3.30 1.94
CA ARG A 34 10.17 -3.08 0.69
C ARG A 34 9.98 -4.21 -0.34
N HIS A 35 9.79 -5.45 0.12
CA HIS A 35 9.62 -6.61 -0.75
C HIS A 35 8.26 -6.58 -1.45
N ILE A 36 7.21 -6.09 -0.78
CA ILE A 36 5.90 -5.85 -1.40
C ILE A 36 6.05 -4.82 -2.53
N LYS A 37 6.73 -3.69 -2.26
CA LYS A 37 7.01 -2.66 -3.28
C LYS A 37 7.81 -3.22 -4.47
N ALA A 38 8.75 -4.13 -4.22
CA ALA A 38 9.58 -4.75 -5.25
C ALA A 38 8.87 -5.86 -6.05
N THR A 39 7.76 -6.39 -5.54
CA THR A 39 7.09 -7.58 -6.09
C THR A 39 5.62 -7.30 -6.43
N TRP A 40 4.67 -7.92 -5.72
CA TRP A 40 3.25 -7.93 -6.09
C TRP A 40 2.61 -6.54 -6.02
N GLY A 41 3.09 -5.64 -5.16
CA GLY A 41 2.55 -4.29 -5.01
C GLY A 41 2.66 -3.45 -6.29
N ARG A 42 3.56 -3.81 -7.20
CA ARG A 42 3.71 -3.16 -8.53
C ARG A 42 2.49 -3.33 -9.44
N ARG A 43 1.56 -4.22 -9.10
CA ARG A 43 0.33 -4.46 -9.84
C ARG A 43 -0.83 -3.56 -9.38
N CYS A 44 -0.69 -2.86 -8.26
CA CYS A 44 -1.68 -1.91 -7.79
C CYS A 44 -1.54 -0.60 -8.58
N ASN A 45 -2.66 0.05 -8.91
CA ASN A 45 -2.63 1.37 -9.56
C ASN A 45 -2.11 2.45 -8.61
N VAL A 46 -2.49 2.33 -7.33
CA VAL A 46 -1.97 3.13 -6.22
C VAL A 46 -1.50 2.16 -5.14
N LEU A 47 -0.26 2.34 -4.66
CA LEU A 47 0.32 1.55 -3.57
C LEU A 47 0.75 2.49 -2.45
N LEU A 48 0.12 2.34 -1.29
CA LEU A 48 0.41 3.12 -0.09
C LEU A 48 0.93 2.20 1.02
N PHE A 49 1.85 2.71 1.83
CA PHE A 49 2.29 2.04 3.05
C PHE A 49 1.89 2.92 4.24
N MET A 50 1.18 2.34 5.20
CA MET A 50 0.67 3.04 6.38
C MET A 50 1.51 2.65 7.58
N SER A 51 2.15 3.63 8.22
CA SER A 51 3.12 3.43 9.31
C SER A 51 2.99 4.55 10.36
N SER A 52 3.63 4.43 11.52
CA SER A 52 3.76 5.57 12.45
C SER A 52 4.88 6.54 12.07
N LYS A 53 5.77 6.18 11.14
CA LYS A 53 6.83 7.05 10.64
C LYS A 53 6.86 7.09 9.12
N ASN A 54 7.18 8.28 8.62
CA ASN A 54 7.39 8.50 7.20
C ASN A 54 8.68 7.83 6.74
N ASP A 55 8.64 7.26 5.54
CA ASP A 55 9.81 6.69 4.87
C ASP A 55 9.68 6.93 3.37
N SER A 56 10.49 7.85 2.85
CA SER A 56 10.44 8.23 1.44
C SER A 56 10.94 7.14 0.50
N SER A 57 11.70 6.16 0.98
CA SER A 57 12.14 5.02 0.19
C SER A 57 11.01 4.01 -0.05
N LEU A 58 10.06 3.92 0.89
CA LEU A 58 8.88 3.05 0.87
C LEU A 58 7.57 3.80 0.54
N PRO A 59 7.63 5.07 0.11
CA PRO A 59 6.57 6.08 0.31
C PRO A 59 5.59 5.81 1.47
N ALA A 60 6.10 5.54 2.68
CA ALA A 60 5.26 5.29 3.84
C ALA A 60 4.65 6.59 4.40
N ILE A 61 3.35 6.58 4.64
CA ILE A 61 2.58 7.69 5.25
C ILE A 61 2.62 7.53 6.78
N ALA A 62 3.04 8.59 7.46
CA ALA A 62 3.02 8.66 8.92
C ALA A 62 1.61 8.95 9.44
N LEU A 63 0.95 7.94 10.00
CA LEU A 63 -0.31 8.08 10.71
C LEU A 63 -0.04 8.57 12.15
N PRO A 64 -0.88 9.44 12.71
CA PRO A 64 -0.73 9.98 14.06
C PRO A 64 -1.20 8.97 15.13
N VAL A 65 -0.71 7.72 15.05
CA VAL A 65 -1.12 6.59 15.89
C VAL A 65 0.12 5.81 16.33
N GLY A 66 0.12 5.31 17.57
CA GLY A 66 1.21 4.51 18.14
C GLY A 66 1.43 3.15 17.46
N GLU A 67 2.47 2.44 17.90
CA GLU A 67 2.80 1.09 17.47
C GLU A 67 2.31 0.05 18.47
N GLY A 68 1.93 -1.13 17.98
CA GLY A 68 1.39 -2.21 18.81
C GLY A 68 0.10 -2.79 18.25
N ARG A 69 -0.26 -4.00 18.70
CA ARG A 69 -1.47 -4.70 18.23
C ARG A 69 -2.74 -3.99 18.68
N GLU A 70 -2.69 -3.35 19.83
CA GLU A 70 -3.76 -2.55 20.43
C GLU A 70 -4.13 -1.31 19.58
N TYR A 71 -3.19 -0.81 18.76
CA TYR A 71 -3.40 0.36 17.91
C TYR A 71 -3.82 0.02 16.47
N LEU A 72 -3.93 -1.26 16.10
CA LEU A 72 -4.22 -1.69 14.72
C LEU A 72 -5.54 -1.14 14.18
N TRP A 73 -6.56 -1.07 15.04
CA TRP A 73 -7.85 -0.49 14.67
C TRP A 73 -7.74 1.00 14.40
N GLU A 74 -7.07 1.75 15.29
CA GLU A 74 -6.87 3.19 15.13
C GLU A 74 -6.06 3.49 13.87
N LYS A 75 -4.99 2.74 13.60
CA LYS A 75 -4.23 2.84 12.35
C LYS A 75 -5.11 2.57 11.13
N THR A 76 -5.95 1.54 11.17
CA THR A 76 -6.86 1.22 10.06
C THR A 76 -7.83 2.36 9.80
N ARG A 77 -8.38 2.97 10.86
CA ARG A 77 -9.28 4.13 10.73
C ARG A 77 -8.56 5.34 10.12
N GLU A 78 -7.36 5.67 10.59
CA GLU A 78 -6.61 6.81 10.05
C GLU A 78 -6.10 6.54 8.61
N ALA A 79 -5.76 5.30 8.27
CA ALA A 79 -5.45 4.90 6.90
C ALA A 79 -6.63 5.14 5.95
N PHE A 80 -7.84 4.68 6.32
CA PHE A 80 -9.04 4.95 5.53
C PHE A 80 -9.38 6.44 5.46
N ARG A 81 -9.18 7.19 6.54
CA ARG A 81 -9.34 8.65 6.54
C ARG A 81 -8.40 9.31 5.52
N TYR A 82 -7.13 8.94 5.51
CA TYR A 82 -6.16 9.45 4.54
C TYR A 82 -6.58 9.09 3.11
N ILE A 83 -6.91 7.82 2.86
CA ILE A 83 -7.35 7.35 1.54
C ILE A 83 -8.59 8.12 1.07
N TYR A 84 -9.57 8.35 1.94
CA TYR A 84 -10.76 9.12 1.60
C TYR A 84 -10.43 10.57 1.23
N LEU A 85 -9.54 11.22 1.99
CA LEU A 85 -9.20 12.63 1.75
C LEU A 85 -8.33 12.85 0.52
N HIS A 86 -7.49 11.87 0.16
CA HIS A 86 -6.45 12.05 -0.87
C HIS A 86 -6.62 11.20 -2.12
N HIS A 87 -7.28 10.03 -2.01
CA HIS A 87 -7.30 9.01 -3.06
C HIS A 87 -8.69 8.43 -3.34
N PHE A 88 -9.76 9.03 -2.81
CA PHE A 88 -11.12 8.51 -2.98
C PHE A 88 -11.53 8.38 -4.46
N GLN A 89 -11.06 9.29 -5.32
CA GLN A 89 -11.37 9.27 -6.75
C GLN A 89 -10.36 8.47 -7.60
N ASP A 90 -9.26 8.02 -7.00
CA ASP A 90 -8.14 7.40 -7.72
C ASP A 90 -8.36 5.90 -7.97
N ALA A 91 -9.26 5.26 -7.24
CA ALA A 91 -9.52 3.83 -7.31
C ALA A 91 -11.00 3.48 -7.16
N ASP A 92 -11.38 2.33 -7.72
CA ASP A 92 -12.71 1.73 -7.59
C ASP A 92 -12.71 0.61 -6.53
N TRP A 93 -11.54 0.00 -6.30
CA TRP A 93 -11.33 -1.09 -5.35
C TRP A 93 -10.23 -0.72 -4.34
N PHE A 94 -10.44 -1.08 -3.08
CA PHE A 94 -9.51 -0.81 -1.98
C PHE A 94 -9.10 -2.13 -1.31
N PHE A 95 -7.81 -2.43 -1.33
CA PHE A 95 -7.25 -3.66 -0.79
C PHE A 95 -6.33 -3.36 0.40
N LYS A 96 -6.69 -3.86 1.58
CA LYS A 96 -5.83 -3.88 2.76
C LYS A 96 -4.95 -5.13 2.74
N ALA A 97 -3.66 -4.98 2.99
CA ALA A 97 -2.76 -6.08 3.37
C ALA A 97 -1.89 -5.71 4.57
N ASP A 98 -1.26 -6.70 5.18
CA ASP A 98 -0.20 -6.49 6.17
C ASP A 98 1.18 -6.72 5.51
N ASP A 99 2.26 -6.26 6.14
CA ASP A 99 3.62 -6.28 5.58
C ASP A 99 4.24 -7.67 5.37
N ASP A 100 3.57 -8.72 5.79
CA ASP A 100 3.95 -10.14 5.66
C ASP A 100 2.97 -10.97 4.82
N THR A 101 2.08 -10.30 4.07
CA THR A 101 1.27 -10.91 3.00
C THR A 101 2.10 -11.19 1.75
#